data_AF-A0A2I1C0J2-F1
#
_entry.id   AF-A0A2I1C0J2-F1
#
_cell.length_a   1.000
_cell.length_b   1.000
_cell.length_c   1.000
_cell.angle_alpha   90.00
_cell.angle_beta   90.00
_cell.angle_gamma   90.00
#
_symmetry.space_group_name_H-M   'P 1'
#
loop_
_entity.id
_entity.type
_entity.pdbx_description
1 polymer ?
#
loop_
_entity_poly.entity_id
_entity_poly.type
_entity_poly.pdbx_seq_one_letter_code
_entity_poly.pdbx_strand_id
1 'polypeptide(L)'
;VLYEAARRADIPIHFGKRLTHIVENDQNITVAFSDGSSDHADLLLGCDGIHSTVRSIYVDAGMAPEYSGISNAYSLVPTSDLPIAAGSISGLNATLTTDGLLAVSPCTPGGELIYWFFSRELAMPASGDTRDGWRGKEQVDTIKSTVLDLIKESEGSWGNTIKEIIKHTETLRFYPVYRLPTGGKWWRGRCLIIGDAAHAMPPHASQGVSMALEDIFMLSNLLVACPNSLDEVFRLYEQKRRPRVNEMHRVAERNGGVRKKTGPWQLWLKELATSGTLLVYSFFGLDSLGLGQKPLAYDVEEDMC
;
A
#
# COMPACT_ATOMS: atom_id res chain seq x y z
N VAL A 1 8.83 14.53 -7.82
CA VAL A 1 10.05 14.69 -7.00
C VAL A 1 11.11 13.65 -7.36
N LEU A 2 10.90 12.34 -7.09
CA LEU A 2 11.91 11.30 -7.36
C LEU A 2 12.37 11.24 -8.82
N TYR A 3 11.44 11.37 -9.78
CA TYR A 3 11.77 11.44 -11.21
C TYR A 3 12.76 12.57 -11.53
N GLU A 4 12.54 13.77 -10.98
CA GLU A 4 13.42 14.92 -11.16
C GLU A 4 14.76 14.76 -10.44
N ALA A 5 14.79 14.04 -9.31
CA ALA A 5 16.03 13.72 -8.61
C ALA A 5 16.90 12.75 -9.44
N ALA A 6 16.29 11.70 -10.02
CA ALA A 6 16.98 10.77 -10.91
C ALA A 6 17.55 11.47 -12.14
N ARG A 7 16.79 12.40 -12.75
CA ARG A 7 17.29 13.24 -13.85
C ARG A 7 18.45 14.13 -13.44
N ARG A 8 18.42 14.74 -12.26
CA ARG A 8 19.52 15.57 -11.74
C ARG A 8 20.78 14.78 -11.42
N ALA A 9 20.64 13.49 -11.12
CA ALA A 9 21.74 12.56 -10.91
C ALA A 9 22.21 11.89 -12.21
N ASP A 10 21.74 12.36 -13.38
CA ASP A 10 22.06 11.81 -14.70
C ASP A 10 21.78 10.31 -14.84
N ILE A 11 20.81 9.78 -14.09
CA ILE A 11 20.37 8.38 -14.21
C ILE A 11 19.50 8.26 -15.48
N PRO A 12 19.88 7.43 -16.47
CA PRO A 12 19.09 7.24 -17.68
C PRO A 12 17.72 6.62 -17.37
N ILE A 13 16.65 7.19 -17.95
CA ILE A 13 15.29 6.66 -17.81
C ILE A 13 14.71 6.42 -19.20
N HIS A 14 14.38 5.17 -19.49
CA HIS A 14 13.81 4.75 -20.77
C HIS A 14 12.34 4.36 -20.60
N PHE A 15 11.44 5.22 -21.09
CA PHE A 15 10.00 4.93 -21.11
C PHE A 15 9.60 4.09 -22.32
N GLY A 16 8.40 3.52 -22.28
CA GLY A 16 7.85 2.71 -23.38
C GLY A 16 8.51 1.34 -23.53
N LYS A 17 9.39 0.96 -22.59
CA LYS A 17 10.05 -0.35 -22.54
C LYS A 17 9.22 -1.30 -21.69
N ARG A 18 8.75 -2.40 -22.27
CA ARG A 18 8.10 -3.50 -21.55
C ARG A 18 8.97 -4.74 -21.66
N LEU A 19 9.47 -5.21 -20.52
CA LEU A 19 10.30 -6.41 -20.43
C LEU A 19 9.47 -7.64 -20.81
N THR A 20 10.03 -8.51 -21.64
CA THR A 20 9.37 -9.73 -22.14
C THR A 20 10.19 -10.99 -21.91
N HIS A 21 11.52 -10.86 -21.78
CA HIS A 21 12.41 -12.00 -21.61
C HIS A 21 13.62 -11.63 -20.75
N ILE A 22 14.11 -12.58 -19.97
CA ILE A 22 15.34 -12.47 -19.16
C ILE A 22 16.22 -13.68 -19.49
N VAL A 23 17.48 -13.43 -19.84
CA VAL A 23 18.50 -14.46 -20.02
C VAL A 23 19.70 -14.11 -19.16
N GLU A 24 20.23 -15.09 -18.45
CA GLU A 24 21.42 -14.93 -17.63
C GLU A 24 22.51 -15.88 -18.12
N ASN A 25 23.77 -15.42 -18.02
CA ASN A 25 24.95 -16.27 -18.04
C ASN A 25 25.81 -15.98 -16.79
N ASP A 26 26.97 -16.63 -16.70
CA ASP A 26 27.85 -16.55 -15.52
C ASP A 26 28.30 -15.12 -15.19
N GLN A 27 28.28 -14.19 -16.14
CA GLN A 27 28.87 -12.85 -16.01
C GLN A 27 27.85 -11.72 -16.08
N ASN A 28 26.76 -11.87 -16.84
CA ASN A 28 25.78 -10.82 -17.08
C ASN A 28 24.35 -11.34 -17.15
N ILE A 29 23.43 -10.40 -16.98
CA ILE A 29 22.00 -10.58 -17.19
C ILE A 29 21.55 -9.68 -18.34
N THR A 30 20.81 -10.27 -19.27
CA THR A 30 20.27 -9.61 -20.46
C THR A 30 18.76 -9.58 -20.39
N VAL A 31 18.19 -8.40 -20.61
CA VAL A 31 16.74 -8.20 -20.70
C VAL A 31 16.34 -7.87 -22.13
N ALA A 32 15.24 -8.45 -22.61
CA ALA A 32 14.66 -8.11 -23.89
C ALA A 32 13.31 -7.40 -23.69
N PHE A 33 13.01 -6.47 -24.59
CA PHE A 33 11.82 -5.65 -24.54
C PHE A 33 10.88 -5.92 -25.72
N SER A 34 9.61 -5.56 -25.56
CA SER A 34 8.57 -5.76 -26.58
C SER A 34 8.78 -5.00 -27.88
N ASP A 35 9.64 -3.99 -27.89
CA ASP A 35 10.02 -3.23 -29.10
C ASP A 35 11.19 -3.87 -29.88
N GLY A 36 11.64 -5.05 -29.45
CA GLY A 36 12.75 -5.79 -30.05
C GLY A 36 14.14 -5.37 -29.58
N SER A 37 14.24 -4.32 -28.76
CA SER A 37 15.51 -3.93 -28.15
C SER A 37 15.90 -4.83 -26.98
N SER A 38 17.18 -4.82 -26.62
CA SER A 38 17.72 -5.49 -25.43
C SER A 38 18.71 -4.61 -24.70
N ASP A 39 18.95 -4.96 -23.43
CA ASP A 39 19.96 -4.31 -22.58
C ASP A 39 20.69 -5.34 -21.72
N HIS A 40 21.92 -5.02 -21.30
CA HIS A 40 22.82 -5.93 -20.58
C HIS A 40 23.33 -5.24 -19.30
N ALA A 41 23.34 -5.98 -18.20
CA ALA A 41 23.77 -5.47 -16.89
C ALA A 41 24.46 -6.56 -16.05
N ASP A 42 25.15 -6.14 -15.00
CA ASP A 42 25.72 -7.04 -13.98
C ASP A 42 24.66 -7.52 -12.97
N LEU A 43 23.62 -6.71 -12.76
CA LEU A 43 22.56 -6.83 -11.77
C LEU A 43 21.22 -6.37 -12.38
N LEU A 44 20.16 -7.16 -12.18
CA LEU A 44 18.79 -6.78 -12.50
C LEU A 44 17.98 -6.58 -11.21
N LEU A 45 17.35 -5.42 -11.05
CA LEU A 45 16.39 -5.15 -9.98
C LEU A 45 14.96 -5.14 -10.54
N GLY A 46 14.13 -6.08 -10.08
CA GLY A 46 12.71 -6.12 -10.38
C GLY A 46 11.91 -5.28 -9.40
N CYS A 47 11.51 -4.08 -9.84
CA CYS A 47 10.73 -3.11 -9.07
C CYS A 47 9.35 -2.86 -9.71
N ASP A 48 8.82 -3.86 -10.41
CA ASP A 48 7.67 -3.77 -11.33
C ASP A 48 6.32 -4.11 -10.67
N GLY A 49 6.24 -3.95 -9.35
CA GLY A 49 5.01 -3.98 -8.57
C GLY A 49 4.40 -5.37 -8.38
N ILE A 50 3.21 -5.43 -7.80
CA ILE A 50 2.56 -6.69 -7.40
C ILE A 50 2.36 -7.66 -8.56
N HIS A 51 2.12 -7.17 -9.78
CA HIS A 51 2.00 -7.99 -11.00
C HIS A 51 3.34 -8.18 -11.73
N SER A 52 4.43 -8.23 -10.96
CA SER A 52 5.80 -8.33 -11.47
C SER A 52 5.95 -9.39 -12.56
N THR A 53 6.36 -8.92 -13.74
CA THR A 53 6.80 -9.76 -14.86
C THR A 53 8.15 -10.40 -14.53
N VAL A 54 9.06 -9.66 -13.88
CA VAL A 54 10.37 -10.20 -13.46
C VAL A 54 10.19 -11.40 -12.52
N ARG A 55 9.28 -11.30 -11.55
CA ARG A 55 8.93 -12.42 -10.66
C ARG A 55 8.37 -13.59 -11.45
N SER A 56 7.34 -13.35 -12.27
CA SER A 56 6.58 -14.43 -12.90
C SER A 56 7.36 -15.20 -13.97
N ILE A 57 8.26 -14.56 -14.70
CA ILE A 57 9.00 -15.23 -15.79
C ILE A 57 10.36 -15.77 -15.36
N TYR A 58 10.93 -15.28 -14.25
CA TYR A 58 12.34 -15.57 -13.93
C TYR A 58 12.60 -15.96 -12.48
N VAL A 59 12.14 -15.18 -11.50
CA VAL A 59 12.51 -15.40 -10.08
C VAL A 59 11.65 -16.46 -9.38
N ASP A 60 10.33 -16.33 -9.47
CA ASP A 60 9.38 -17.19 -8.74
C ASP A 60 8.05 -17.34 -9.51
N ALA A 61 8.07 -18.13 -10.58
CA ALA A 61 6.93 -18.31 -11.48
C ALA A 61 5.67 -18.86 -10.79
N GLY A 62 5.82 -19.57 -9.67
CA GLY A 62 4.70 -20.11 -8.89
C GLY A 62 4.04 -19.08 -7.96
N MET A 63 4.66 -17.91 -7.78
CA MET A 63 4.21 -16.89 -6.83
C MET A 63 3.25 -15.90 -7.51
N ALA A 64 1.95 -16.07 -7.24
CA ALA A 64 0.89 -15.24 -7.77
C ALA A 64 0.25 -14.35 -6.68
N PRO A 65 -0.21 -13.14 -7.03
CA PRO A 65 -1.01 -12.31 -6.12
C PRO A 65 -2.32 -12.99 -5.73
N GLU A 66 -2.70 -12.83 -4.47
CA GLU A 66 -3.97 -13.30 -3.91
C GLU A 66 -4.84 -12.12 -3.51
N TYR A 67 -6.13 -12.17 -3.82
CA TYR A 67 -7.09 -11.20 -3.33
C TYR A 67 -7.25 -11.33 -1.81
N SER A 68 -7.18 -10.20 -1.09
CA SER A 68 -7.21 -10.21 0.38
C SER A 68 -8.63 -10.30 0.97
N GLY A 69 -9.67 -10.32 0.13
CA GLY A 69 -11.07 -10.21 0.58
C GLY A 69 -11.53 -8.79 0.87
N ILE A 70 -10.65 -7.79 0.72
CA ILE A 70 -10.93 -6.38 1.03
C ILE A 70 -10.82 -5.56 -0.25
N SER A 71 -11.72 -4.59 -0.40
CA SER A 71 -11.68 -3.61 -1.48
C SER A 71 -11.79 -2.20 -0.94
N ASN A 72 -11.16 -1.27 -1.65
CA ASN A 72 -11.17 0.15 -1.35
C ASN A 72 -11.90 0.92 -2.44
N ALA A 73 -12.78 1.83 -2.03
CA ALA A 73 -13.31 2.88 -2.86
C ALA A 73 -12.72 4.20 -2.38
N TYR A 74 -12.26 5.07 -3.27
CA TYR A 74 -11.67 6.34 -2.86
C TYR A 74 -11.90 7.44 -3.90
N SER A 75 -11.79 8.69 -3.44
CA SER A 75 -11.83 9.86 -4.30
C SER A 75 -10.99 11.01 -3.75
N LEU A 76 -10.77 11.99 -4.62
CA LEU A 76 -10.18 13.29 -4.34
C LEU A 76 -11.24 14.33 -4.68
N VAL A 77 -11.58 15.18 -3.72
CA VAL A 77 -12.61 16.21 -3.86
C VAL A 77 -11.98 17.57 -3.58
N PRO A 78 -12.16 18.57 -4.46
CA PRO A 78 -11.74 19.95 -4.18
C PRO A 78 -12.43 20.48 -2.94
N THR A 79 -11.65 21.00 -2.00
CA THR A 79 -12.19 21.61 -0.77
C THR A 79 -13.04 22.83 -1.07
N SER A 80 -12.82 23.51 -2.21
CA SER A 80 -13.65 24.61 -2.69
C SER A 80 -15.10 24.23 -2.96
N ASP A 81 -15.36 22.96 -3.24
CA ASP A 81 -16.68 22.45 -3.62
C ASP A 81 -17.43 21.92 -2.39
N LEU A 82 -16.84 22.05 -1.21
CA LEU A 82 -17.32 21.49 0.05
C LEU A 82 -17.72 22.60 1.04
N PRO A 83 -18.54 22.26 2.07
CA PRO A 83 -18.82 23.19 3.15
C PRO A 83 -17.56 23.65 3.87
N ILE A 84 -17.59 24.84 4.47
CA ILE A 84 -16.47 25.42 5.23
C ILE A 84 -15.91 24.46 6.30
N ALA A 85 -16.77 23.65 6.91
CA ALA A 85 -16.38 22.64 7.89
C ALA A 85 -15.38 21.60 7.34
N ALA A 86 -15.44 21.27 6.05
CA ALA A 86 -14.47 20.38 5.41
C ALA A 86 -13.05 20.99 5.37
N GLY A 87 -12.96 22.32 5.22
CA GLY A 87 -11.68 23.03 5.30
C GLY A 87 -11.06 23.05 6.70
N SER A 88 -11.81 22.67 7.74
CA SER A 88 -11.31 22.55 9.12
C SER A 88 -10.75 21.15 9.43
N ILE A 89 -10.80 20.21 8.48
CA ILE A 89 -10.29 18.85 8.68
C ILE A 89 -8.76 18.91 8.72
N SER A 90 -8.21 18.68 9.90
CA SER A 90 -6.77 18.48 10.10
C SER A 90 -6.46 16.98 10.24
N GLY A 91 -5.56 16.47 9.39
CA GLY A 91 -5.08 15.09 9.45
C GLY A 91 -6.13 14.03 9.10
N LEU A 92 -5.79 12.77 9.37
CA LEU A 92 -6.61 11.61 9.06
C LEU A 92 -7.69 11.39 10.11
N ASN A 93 -8.95 11.42 9.67
CA ASN A 93 -10.10 11.11 10.51
C ASN A 93 -10.73 9.81 10.02
N ALA A 94 -10.86 8.82 10.90
CA ALA A 94 -11.40 7.51 10.58
C ALA A 94 -12.71 7.26 11.33
N THR A 95 -13.73 6.87 10.59
CA THR A 95 -15.07 6.49 11.08
C THR A 95 -15.25 4.99 10.87
N LEU A 96 -15.44 4.26 11.97
CA LEU A 96 -15.82 2.85 11.93
C LEU A 96 -17.29 2.72 11.59
N THR A 97 -17.63 1.73 10.76
CA THR A 97 -19.01 1.43 10.38
C THR A 97 -19.29 -0.06 10.54
N THR A 98 -20.55 -0.48 10.41
CA THR A 98 -20.92 -1.90 10.42
C THR A 98 -20.42 -2.66 9.19
N ASP A 99 -20.02 -1.94 8.13
CA ASP A 99 -19.63 -2.50 6.84
C ASP A 99 -18.29 -1.97 6.34
N GLY A 100 -17.37 -1.68 7.26
CA GLY A 100 -16.00 -1.27 6.95
C GLY A 100 -15.56 0.02 7.64
N LEU A 101 -14.49 0.61 7.11
CA LEU A 101 -13.86 1.83 7.63
C LEU A 101 -13.90 2.92 6.56
N LEU A 102 -14.49 4.06 6.91
CA LEU A 102 -14.47 5.28 6.11
C LEU A 102 -13.44 6.22 6.71
N ALA A 103 -12.58 6.82 5.90
CA ALA A 103 -11.65 7.82 6.40
C ALA A 103 -11.50 8.99 5.42
N VAL A 104 -11.18 10.15 5.98
CA VAL A 104 -11.07 11.43 5.28
C VAL A 104 -9.81 12.14 5.78
N SER A 105 -9.05 12.73 4.86
CA SER A 105 -7.86 13.52 5.17
C SER A 105 -7.62 14.60 4.11
N PRO A 106 -7.10 15.79 4.45
CA PRO A 106 -6.46 16.63 3.45
C PRO A 106 -5.27 15.87 2.85
N CYS A 107 -5.00 16.05 1.56
CA CYS A 107 -3.88 15.39 0.86
C CYS A 107 -2.95 16.37 0.13
N THR A 108 -3.17 17.67 0.30
CA THR A 108 -2.27 18.73 -0.16
C THR A 108 -1.84 19.61 1.03
N PRO A 109 -0.65 20.23 0.99
CA PRO A 109 -0.16 21.06 2.09
C PRO A 109 -1.10 22.22 2.47
N GLY A 110 -1.78 22.82 1.48
CA GLY A 110 -2.74 23.89 1.70
C GLY A 110 -4.17 23.40 1.96
N GLY A 111 -4.42 22.09 2.00
CA GLY A 111 -5.75 21.53 2.23
C GLY A 111 -6.73 21.75 1.08
N GLU A 112 -6.25 22.05 -0.12
CA GLU A 112 -7.07 22.28 -1.33
C GLU A 112 -7.80 21.03 -1.82
N LEU A 113 -7.29 19.84 -1.49
CA LEU A 113 -7.91 18.56 -1.81
C LEU A 113 -8.17 17.73 -0.56
N ILE A 114 -9.40 17.22 -0.47
CA ILE A 114 -9.79 16.17 0.46
C ILE A 114 -9.68 14.81 -0.23
N TYR A 115 -8.88 13.93 0.36
CA TYR A 115 -8.87 12.50 0.04
C TYR A 115 -9.80 11.77 1.00
N TRP A 116 -10.72 10.98 0.46
CA TRP A 116 -11.49 10.04 1.27
C TRP A 116 -11.40 8.63 0.70
N PHE A 117 -11.45 7.64 1.58
CA PHE A 117 -11.55 6.25 1.19
C PHE A 117 -12.49 5.47 2.10
N PHE A 118 -13.18 4.49 1.51
CA PHE A 118 -13.99 3.51 2.19
C PHE A 118 -13.45 2.11 1.90
N SER A 119 -13.07 1.41 2.97
CA SER A 119 -12.40 0.11 2.92
C SER A 119 -13.30 -0.93 3.58
N ARG A 120 -13.67 -1.98 2.83
CA ARG A 120 -14.64 -2.98 3.28
C ARG A 120 -14.30 -4.38 2.80
N GLU A 121 -14.82 -5.37 3.51
CA GLU A 121 -14.87 -6.74 3.03
C GLU A 121 -15.85 -6.86 1.85
N LEU A 122 -15.38 -7.46 0.77
CA LEU A 122 -16.16 -7.71 -0.43
C LEU A 122 -15.72 -9.03 -1.05
N ALA A 123 -16.66 -9.91 -1.35
CA ALA A 123 -16.38 -11.17 -2.03
C ALA A 123 -15.94 -10.91 -3.48
N MET A 124 -15.12 -11.83 -4.01
CA MET A 124 -14.76 -11.84 -5.42
C MET A 124 -16.02 -11.89 -6.29
N PRO A 125 -16.15 -11.07 -7.36
CA PRO A 125 -17.24 -11.19 -8.30
C PRO A 125 -17.31 -12.59 -8.91
N ALA A 126 -18.53 -13.09 -9.15
CA ALA A 126 -18.73 -14.39 -9.82
C ALA A 126 -18.18 -14.39 -11.27
N SER A 127 -18.08 -13.21 -11.90
CA SER A 127 -17.42 -12.98 -13.20
C SER A 127 -15.90 -13.11 -13.16
N GLY A 128 -15.31 -13.38 -11.98
CA GLY A 128 -13.87 -13.51 -11.78
C GLY A 128 -13.14 -12.17 -11.67
N ASP A 129 -11.84 -12.27 -11.48
CA ASP A 129 -10.91 -11.15 -11.33
C ASP A 129 -10.55 -10.53 -12.69
N THR A 130 -11.49 -9.75 -13.22
CA THR A 130 -11.26 -8.99 -14.46
C THR A 130 -11.52 -7.52 -14.20
N ARG A 131 -10.81 -6.65 -14.92
CA ARG A 131 -11.03 -5.19 -14.86
C ARG A 131 -12.50 -4.82 -15.06
N ASP A 132 -13.22 -5.59 -15.88
CA ASP A 132 -14.64 -5.38 -16.17
C ASP A 132 -15.54 -5.97 -15.07
N GLY A 133 -15.14 -7.08 -14.43
CA GLY A 133 -15.81 -7.61 -13.22
C GLY A 133 -15.77 -6.68 -12.01
N TRP A 134 -14.80 -5.74 -11.98
CA TRP A 134 -14.65 -4.71 -10.95
C TRP A 134 -15.12 -3.30 -11.37
N ARG A 135 -15.74 -3.10 -12.55
CA ARG A 135 -16.15 -1.77 -13.06
C ARG A 135 -17.62 -1.68 -13.45
N GLY A 136 -18.32 -0.68 -12.90
CA GLY A 136 -19.55 -0.11 -13.48
C GLY A 136 -19.82 1.30 -12.95
N LYS A 137 -20.35 2.23 -13.76
CA LYS A 137 -20.86 3.55 -13.26
C LYS A 137 -21.93 3.37 -12.19
N GLU A 138 -22.75 2.33 -12.35
CA GLU A 138 -23.72 1.83 -11.37
C GLU A 138 -23.07 1.56 -10.00
N GLN A 139 -21.80 1.18 -9.97
CA GLN A 139 -21.03 0.90 -8.76
C GLN A 139 -20.63 2.18 -8.02
N VAL A 140 -20.46 3.32 -8.70
CA VAL A 140 -20.16 4.62 -8.05
C VAL A 140 -21.37 5.08 -7.24
N ASP A 141 -22.53 5.15 -7.88
CA ASP A 141 -23.77 5.54 -7.21
C ASP A 141 -24.15 4.54 -6.12
N THR A 142 -23.91 3.24 -6.34
CA THR A 142 -24.11 2.19 -5.33
C THR A 142 -23.17 2.35 -4.14
N ILE A 143 -21.90 2.67 -4.35
CA ILE A 143 -20.96 2.86 -3.23
C ILE A 143 -21.30 4.16 -2.48
N LYS A 144 -21.62 5.24 -3.18
CA LYS A 144 -22.07 6.50 -2.55
C LYS A 144 -23.32 6.28 -1.71
N SER A 145 -24.34 5.62 -2.26
CA SER A 145 -25.58 5.33 -1.53
C SER A 145 -25.30 4.42 -0.34
N THR A 146 -24.50 3.37 -0.50
CA THR A 146 -24.09 2.49 0.60
C THR A 146 -23.42 3.27 1.73
N VAL A 147 -22.45 4.13 1.41
CA VAL A 147 -21.75 4.94 2.42
C VAL A 147 -22.71 5.91 3.09
N LEU A 148 -23.57 6.60 2.32
CA LEU A 148 -24.57 7.54 2.85
C LEU A 148 -25.58 6.84 3.77
N ASP A 149 -26.02 5.62 3.42
CA ASP A 149 -26.92 4.81 4.23
C ASP A 149 -26.26 4.36 5.54
N LEU A 150 -24.98 3.99 5.51
CA LEU A 150 -24.22 3.60 6.71
C LEU A 150 -24.08 4.77 7.70
N ILE A 151 -23.98 6.00 7.20
CA ILE A 151 -23.81 7.20 8.04
C ILE A 151 -25.10 8.01 8.17
N LYS A 152 -26.26 7.49 7.76
CA LYS A 152 -27.51 8.27 7.67
C LYS A 152 -27.94 8.87 9.02
N GLU A 153 -27.82 8.09 10.09
CA GLU A 153 -28.16 8.49 11.46
C GLU A 153 -27.03 9.31 12.13
N SER A 154 -25.91 9.55 11.44
CA SER A 154 -24.83 10.38 11.97
C SER A 154 -25.23 11.85 11.99
N GLU A 155 -25.34 12.41 13.19
CA GLU A 155 -25.68 13.81 13.42
C GLU A 155 -24.42 14.66 13.72
N GLY A 156 -24.62 15.97 13.85
CA GLY A 156 -23.56 16.92 14.18
C GLY A 156 -22.73 17.38 12.98
N SER A 157 -21.77 18.28 13.25
CA SER A 157 -20.93 18.90 12.22
C SER A 157 -20.13 17.87 11.41
N TRP A 158 -19.58 16.86 12.07
CA TRP A 158 -18.79 15.80 11.42
C TRP A 158 -19.63 14.93 10.48
N GLY A 159 -20.76 14.41 10.97
CA GLY A 159 -21.67 13.59 10.17
C GLY A 159 -22.18 14.33 8.93
N ASN A 160 -22.56 15.60 9.10
CA ASN A 160 -22.95 16.45 7.98
C ASN A 160 -21.81 16.69 6.99
N THR A 161 -20.59 16.94 7.49
CA THR A 161 -19.42 17.18 6.64
C THR A 161 -19.08 15.96 5.78
N ILE A 162 -19.04 14.76 6.36
CA ILE A 162 -18.81 13.53 5.59
C ILE A 162 -19.90 13.34 4.53
N LYS A 163 -21.17 13.50 4.90
CA LYS A 163 -22.29 13.36 3.95
C LYS A 163 -22.11 14.28 2.74
N GLU A 164 -21.72 15.53 2.97
CA GLU A 164 -21.47 16.49 1.90
C GLU A 164 -20.25 16.12 1.04
N ILE A 165 -19.17 15.63 1.63
CA ILE A 165 -18.00 15.10 0.90
C ILE A 165 -18.41 13.98 -0.07
N ILE A 166 -19.19 13.02 0.43
CA ILE A 166 -19.63 11.89 -0.39
C ILE A 166 -20.58 12.37 -1.49
N LYS A 167 -21.53 13.27 -1.19
CA LYS A 167 -22.45 13.83 -2.20
C LYS A 167 -21.73 14.54 -3.34
N HIS A 168 -20.75 15.38 -3.04
CA HIS A 168 -19.95 16.15 -4.02
C HIS A 168 -18.88 15.31 -4.73
N THR A 169 -18.77 14.02 -4.42
CA THR A 169 -17.87 13.13 -5.15
C THR A 169 -18.42 12.81 -6.54
N GLU A 170 -17.76 13.28 -7.59
CA GLU A 170 -18.13 13.00 -8.98
C GLU A 170 -17.50 11.72 -9.54
N THR A 171 -16.24 11.47 -9.16
CA THR A 171 -15.47 10.32 -9.63
C THR A 171 -15.06 9.44 -8.46
N LEU A 172 -15.16 8.14 -8.64
CA LEU A 172 -14.75 7.17 -7.63
C LEU A 172 -13.80 6.18 -8.28
N ARG A 173 -12.70 5.90 -7.59
CA ARG A 173 -11.77 4.84 -7.95
C ARG A 173 -12.03 3.64 -7.05
N PHE A 174 -12.13 2.48 -7.68
CA PHE A 174 -12.28 1.21 -6.98
C PHE A 174 -11.00 0.42 -7.12
N TYR A 175 -10.55 -0.17 -6.02
CA TYR A 175 -9.28 -0.89 -5.92
C TYR A 175 -9.48 -2.16 -5.09
N PRO A 176 -9.56 -3.34 -5.71
CA PRO A 176 -9.49 -4.60 -4.99
C PRO A 176 -8.08 -4.79 -4.42
N VAL A 177 -7.97 -5.15 -3.14
CA VAL A 177 -6.68 -5.28 -2.47
C VAL A 177 -6.12 -6.67 -2.69
N TYR A 178 -4.92 -6.71 -3.25
CA TYR A 178 -4.15 -7.94 -3.44
C TYR A 178 -2.91 -7.92 -2.56
N ARG A 179 -2.38 -9.10 -2.29
CA ARG A 179 -1.15 -9.33 -1.55
C ARG A 179 -0.36 -10.47 -2.20
N LEU A 180 0.92 -10.57 -1.88
CA LEU A 180 1.71 -11.77 -2.16
C LEU A 180 1.72 -12.68 -0.92
N PRO A 181 1.63 -14.00 -1.11
CA PRO A 181 1.96 -14.96 -0.07
C PRO A 181 3.40 -14.76 0.46
N THR A 182 3.57 -14.93 1.77
CA THR A 182 4.90 -14.91 2.39
C THR A 182 5.68 -16.17 2.05
N GLY A 183 7.02 -16.07 1.94
CA GLY A 183 7.88 -17.23 1.74
C GLY A 183 8.29 -17.50 0.29
N GLY A 184 7.91 -16.63 -0.64
CA GLY A 184 8.42 -16.66 -2.01
C GLY A 184 9.90 -16.34 -2.12
N LYS A 185 10.49 -16.73 -3.26
CA LYS A 185 11.87 -16.38 -3.63
C LYS A 185 11.94 -14.90 -3.99
N TRP A 186 12.97 -14.22 -3.53
CA TRP A 186 13.21 -12.81 -3.85
C TRP A 186 14.34 -12.60 -4.85
N TRP A 187 15.10 -13.63 -5.16
CA TRP A 187 16.19 -13.51 -6.11
C TRP A 187 16.48 -14.84 -6.79
N ARG A 188 17.16 -14.74 -7.92
CA ARG A 188 17.69 -15.86 -8.69
C ARG A 188 18.87 -15.34 -9.49
N GLY A 189 20.03 -16.00 -9.34
CA GLY A 189 21.25 -15.57 -10.02
C GLY A 189 21.56 -14.11 -9.70
N ARG A 190 21.64 -13.27 -10.74
CA ARG A 190 21.92 -11.83 -10.73
C ARG A 190 20.68 -10.96 -10.66
N CYS A 191 19.51 -11.54 -10.42
CA CYS A 191 18.25 -10.79 -10.32
C CYS A 191 17.72 -10.80 -8.89
N LEU A 192 17.38 -9.61 -8.36
CA LEU A 192 16.67 -9.42 -7.09
C LEU A 192 15.38 -8.65 -7.35
N ILE A 193 14.26 -9.09 -6.78
CA ILE A 193 12.99 -8.34 -6.76
C ILE A 193 12.85 -7.61 -5.42
N ILE A 194 12.33 -6.39 -5.45
CA ILE A 194 12.13 -5.54 -4.25
C ILE A 194 10.77 -4.83 -4.27
N GLY A 195 10.37 -4.24 -3.15
CA GLY A 195 9.07 -3.60 -3.01
C GLY A 195 7.91 -4.56 -3.27
N ASP A 196 6.83 -4.04 -3.87
CA ASP A 196 5.62 -4.83 -4.17
C ASP A 196 5.89 -6.04 -5.10
N ALA A 197 6.98 -6.06 -5.87
CA ALA A 197 7.34 -7.23 -6.65
C ALA A 197 7.69 -8.43 -5.75
N ALA A 198 8.31 -8.18 -4.59
CA ALA A 198 8.77 -9.19 -3.65
C ALA A 198 7.80 -9.45 -2.49
N HIS A 199 7.14 -8.40 -2.00
CA HIS A 199 6.42 -8.44 -0.73
C HIS A 199 5.22 -7.49 -0.67
N ALA A 200 4.47 -7.37 -1.77
CA ALA A 200 3.22 -6.63 -1.76
C ALA A 200 2.30 -7.12 -0.63
N MET A 201 1.84 -6.18 0.18
CA MET A 201 1.00 -6.42 1.34
C MET A 201 -0.20 -5.48 1.34
N PRO A 202 -1.29 -5.82 2.07
CA PRO A 202 -2.43 -4.93 2.18
C PRO A 202 -2.00 -3.53 2.71
N PRO A 203 -2.60 -2.43 2.22
CA PRO A 203 -2.16 -1.07 2.56
C PRO A 203 -2.50 -0.66 4.00
N HIS A 204 -3.02 -1.55 4.82
CA HIS A 204 -3.57 -1.26 6.15
C HIS A 204 -2.52 -0.99 7.23
N ALA A 205 -1.24 -1.23 6.94
CA ALA A 205 -0.11 -0.75 7.73
C ALA A 205 0.40 0.63 7.28
N SER A 206 -0.01 1.11 6.09
CA SER A 206 0.50 2.32 5.44
C SER A 206 2.02 2.34 5.24
N GLN A 207 2.64 1.16 5.06
CA GLN A 207 4.09 1.00 4.97
C GLN A 207 4.63 0.56 3.61
N GLY A 208 3.80 0.34 2.58
CA GLY A 208 4.28 -0.22 1.31
C GLY A 208 5.45 0.56 0.68
N VAL A 209 5.34 1.89 0.62
CA VAL A 209 6.42 2.76 0.11
C VAL A 209 7.62 2.78 1.05
N SER A 210 7.40 2.88 2.37
CA SER A 210 8.49 2.84 3.36
C SER A 210 9.28 1.54 3.26
N MET A 211 8.62 0.40 3.10
CA MET A 211 9.26 -0.91 2.92
C MET A 211 10.14 -0.96 1.68
N ALA A 212 9.68 -0.38 0.56
CA ALA A 212 10.50 -0.28 -0.65
C ALA A 212 11.71 0.67 -0.46
N LEU A 213 11.58 1.73 0.33
CA LEU A 213 12.71 2.62 0.66
C LEU A 213 13.72 1.94 1.59
N GLU A 214 13.23 1.22 2.61
CA GLU A 214 14.06 0.39 3.49
C GLU A 214 14.82 -0.68 2.69
N ASP A 215 14.18 -1.29 1.68
CA ASP A 215 14.84 -2.24 0.77
C ASP A 215 16.02 -1.60 0.03
N ILE A 216 15.81 -0.42 -0.56
CA ILE A 216 16.84 0.30 -1.31
C ILE A 216 18.00 0.68 -0.38
N PHE A 217 17.70 1.15 0.83
CA PHE A 217 18.71 1.51 1.81
C PHE A 217 19.56 0.29 2.23
N MET A 218 18.92 -0.82 2.59
CA MET A 218 19.62 -2.07 2.94
C MET A 218 20.46 -2.59 1.77
N LEU A 219 19.88 -2.66 0.57
CA LEU A 219 20.56 -3.18 -0.62
C LEU A 219 21.77 -2.34 -1.00
N SER A 220 21.65 -1.02 -0.99
CA SER A 220 22.75 -0.11 -1.35
C SER A 220 23.96 -0.26 -0.40
N ASN A 221 23.72 -0.39 0.90
CA ASN A 221 24.78 -0.61 1.89
C ASN A 221 25.44 -2.00 1.71
N LEU A 222 24.65 -3.04 1.46
CA LEU A 222 25.19 -4.39 1.24
C LEU A 222 26.03 -4.47 -0.04
N LEU A 223 25.63 -3.78 -1.12
CA LEU A 223 26.43 -3.70 -2.35
C LEU A 223 27.80 -3.05 -2.11
N VAL A 224 27.89 -2.07 -1.20
CA VAL A 224 29.16 -1.45 -0.81
C VAL A 224 29.98 -2.38 0.09
N ALA A 225 29.35 -3.07 1.03
CA ALA A 225 30.02 -3.96 1.97
C ALA A 225 30.54 -5.26 1.32
N CYS A 226 29.83 -5.77 0.32
CA CYS A 226 30.10 -7.05 -0.35
C CYS A 226 30.29 -6.85 -1.88
N PRO A 227 31.27 -6.03 -2.33
CA PRO A 227 31.34 -5.55 -3.72
C PRO A 227 31.62 -6.66 -4.76
N ASN A 228 32.10 -7.83 -4.32
CA ASN A 228 32.53 -8.91 -5.19
C ASN A 228 31.57 -10.10 -5.24
N SER A 229 30.42 -10.05 -4.54
CA SER A 229 29.54 -11.21 -4.39
C SER A 229 28.07 -10.84 -4.29
N LEU A 230 27.34 -10.89 -5.41
CA LEU A 230 25.89 -10.70 -5.42
C LEU A 230 25.16 -11.77 -4.62
N ASP A 231 25.63 -13.02 -4.64
CA ASP A 231 25.06 -14.11 -3.84
C ASP A 231 25.12 -13.80 -2.33
N GLU A 232 26.20 -13.19 -1.87
CA GLU A 232 26.33 -12.77 -0.48
C GLU A 232 25.41 -11.59 -0.16
N VAL A 233 25.37 -10.58 -1.03
CA VAL A 233 24.46 -9.44 -0.92
C VAL A 233 23.02 -9.91 -0.80
N PHE A 234 22.56 -10.79 -1.70
CA PHE A 234 21.17 -11.24 -1.72
C PHE A 234 20.81 -12.11 -0.53
N ARG A 235 21.73 -12.98 -0.09
CA ARG A 235 21.52 -13.81 1.10
C ARG A 235 21.39 -12.95 2.36
N LEU A 236 22.28 -11.97 2.54
CA LEU A 236 22.24 -11.05 3.68
C LEU A 236 21.01 -10.14 3.63
N TYR A 237 20.69 -9.62 2.45
CA TYR A 237 19.49 -8.82 2.21
C TYR A 237 18.24 -9.59 2.63
N GLU A 238 18.08 -10.82 2.14
CA GLU A 238 16.95 -11.67 2.46
C GLU A 238 16.90 -12.00 3.96
N GLN A 239 18.04 -12.34 4.57
CA GLN A 239 18.14 -12.64 5.99
C GLN A 239 17.68 -11.47 6.87
N LYS A 240 18.07 -10.24 6.54
CA LYS A 240 17.73 -9.03 7.32
C LYS A 240 16.32 -8.52 7.00
N ARG A 241 15.91 -8.48 5.73
CA ARG A 241 14.62 -7.90 5.31
C ARG A 241 13.43 -8.83 5.52
N ARG A 242 13.58 -10.14 5.39
CA ARG A 242 12.45 -11.09 5.47
C ARG A 242 11.72 -11.09 6.81
N PRO A 243 12.40 -11.06 7.98
CA PRO A 243 11.72 -10.92 9.26
C PRO A 243 10.89 -9.64 9.36
N ARG A 244 11.48 -8.50 8.96
CA ARG A 244 10.84 -7.18 8.97
C ARG A 244 9.61 -7.12 8.06
N VAL A 245 9.73 -7.62 6.83
CA VAL A 245 8.62 -7.74 5.88
C VAL A 245 7.50 -8.62 6.45
N ASN A 246 7.84 -9.77 7.03
CA ASN A 246 6.85 -10.67 7.61
C ASN A 246 6.13 -10.06 8.81
N GLU A 247 6.81 -9.25 9.61
CA GLU A 247 6.18 -8.47 10.68
C GLU A 247 5.15 -7.49 10.10
N MET A 248 5.52 -6.71 9.08
CA MET A 248 4.62 -5.75 8.45
C MET A 248 3.43 -6.42 7.77
N HIS A 249 3.61 -7.58 7.14
CA HIS A 249 2.50 -8.40 6.64
C HIS A 249 1.52 -8.75 7.76
N ARG A 250 2.01 -9.22 8.92
CA ARG A 250 1.14 -9.56 10.06
C ARG A 250 0.39 -8.34 10.60
N VAL A 251 1.05 -7.19 10.68
CA VAL A 251 0.43 -5.93 11.10
C VAL A 251 -0.65 -5.50 10.10
N ALA A 252 -0.37 -5.56 8.80
CA ALA A 252 -1.31 -5.22 7.73
C ALA A 252 -2.54 -6.13 7.76
N GLU A 253 -2.36 -7.45 7.90
CA GLU A 253 -3.46 -8.41 8.02
C GLU A 253 -4.31 -8.17 9.27
N ARG A 254 -3.67 -7.96 10.43
CA ARG A 254 -4.37 -7.65 11.68
C ARG A 254 -5.21 -6.38 11.56
N ASN A 255 -4.64 -5.32 10.98
CA ASN A 255 -5.34 -4.05 10.76
C ASN A 255 -6.46 -4.19 9.72
N GLY A 256 -6.31 -5.11 8.76
CA GLY A 256 -7.37 -5.48 7.81
C GLY A 256 -8.62 -6.01 8.51
N GLY A 257 -8.47 -6.72 9.63
CA GLY A 257 -9.59 -7.27 10.41
C GLY A 257 -10.60 -6.22 10.89
N VAL A 258 -10.18 -4.96 11.07
CA VAL A 258 -11.08 -3.85 11.46
C VAL A 258 -12.10 -3.51 10.36
N ARG A 259 -11.81 -3.84 9.09
CA ARG A 259 -12.64 -3.53 7.92
C ARG A 259 -13.67 -4.61 7.60
N LYS A 260 -13.68 -5.70 8.38
CA LYS A 260 -14.66 -6.78 8.22
C LYS A 260 -16.03 -6.38 8.75
N LYS A 261 -17.07 -6.98 8.17
CA LYS A 261 -18.45 -6.73 8.61
C LYS A 261 -18.62 -7.04 10.09
N THR A 262 -19.38 -6.21 10.78
CA THR A 262 -19.61 -6.35 12.22
C THR A 262 -21.05 -5.94 12.56
N GLY A 263 -21.64 -6.59 13.55
CA GLY A 263 -22.98 -6.21 14.02
C GLY A 263 -22.96 -4.87 14.76
N PRO A 264 -24.09 -4.15 14.86
CA PRO A 264 -24.16 -2.87 15.56
C PRO A 264 -23.63 -2.92 16.99
N TRP A 265 -23.86 -4.03 17.70
CA TRP A 265 -23.42 -4.20 19.07
C TRP A 265 -21.92 -4.43 19.23
N GLN A 266 -21.32 -5.10 18.24
CA GLN A 266 -19.87 -5.26 18.16
C GLN A 266 -19.19 -3.94 17.77
N LEU A 267 -19.80 -3.15 16.89
CA LEU A 267 -19.32 -1.81 16.54
C LEU A 267 -19.30 -0.90 17.77
N TRP A 268 -20.41 -0.82 18.50
CA TRP A 268 -20.51 -0.04 19.73
C TRP A 268 -19.43 -0.42 20.75
N LEU A 269 -19.19 -1.72 20.95
CA LEU A 269 -18.13 -2.19 21.84
C LEU A 269 -16.74 -1.76 21.36
N LYS A 270 -16.46 -1.84 20.05
CA LYS A 270 -15.21 -1.38 19.45
C LYS A 270 -15.02 0.13 19.63
N GLU A 271 -16.07 0.93 19.45
CA GLU A 271 -16.04 2.38 19.64
C GLU A 271 -15.75 2.74 21.10
N LEU A 272 -16.40 2.08 22.05
CA LEU A 272 -16.12 2.26 23.48
C LEU A 272 -14.68 1.88 23.82
N ALA A 273 -14.20 0.73 23.34
CA ALA A 273 -12.84 0.28 23.59
C ALA A 273 -11.79 1.23 22.99
N THR A 274 -12.03 1.70 21.76
CA THR A 274 -11.15 2.66 21.06
C THR A 274 -11.15 4.01 21.77
N SER A 275 -12.33 4.53 22.13
CA SER A 275 -12.47 5.79 22.86
C SER A 275 -11.81 5.73 24.23
N GLY A 276 -12.02 4.63 24.97
CA GLY A 276 -11.38 4.40 26.26
C GLY A 276 -9.86 4.35 26.13
N THR A 277 -9.34 3.66 25.11
CA THR A 277 -7.91 3.57 24.84
C THR A 277 -7.34 4.95 24.51
N LEU A 278 -7.97 5.72 23.61
CA LEU A 278 -7.52 7.07 23.26
C LEU A 278 -7.57 8.03 24.45
N LEU A 279 -8.59 7.93 25.31
CA LEU A 279 -8.70 8.72 26.54
C LEU A 279 -7.56 8.41 27.51
N VAL A 280 -7.27 7.12 27.74
CA VAL A 280 -6.12 6.70 28.55
C VAL A 280 -4.82 7.21 27.92
N TYR A 281 -4.67 7.06 26.61
CA TYR A 281 -3.48 7.48 25.87
C TYR A 281 -3.22 8.99 26.00
N SER A 282 -4.26 9.80 25.85
CA SER A 282 -4.22 11.26 26.03
C SER A 282 -4.00 11.67 27.48
N PHE A 283 -4.70 11.02 28.43
CA PHE A 283 -4.60 11.35 29.86
C PHE A 283 -3.20 11.09 30.42
N PHE A 284 -2.55 10.01 29.99
CA PHE A 284 -1.21 9.63 30.43
C PHE A 284 -0.08 10.20 29.55
N GLY A 285 -0.39 11.00 28.52
CA GLY A 285 0.60 11.57 27.62
C GLY A 285 1.46 10.52 26.92
N LEU A 286 0.89 9.33 26.65
CA LEU A 286 1.63 8.19 26.09
C LEU A 286 2.01 8.41 24.62
N ASP A 287 1.39 9.40 23.97
CA ASP A 287 1.76 9.93 22.66
C ASP A 287 3.19 10.49 22.64
N SER A 288 3.62 11.14 23.72
CA SER A 288 4.99 11.64 23.86
C SER A 288 6.04 10.54 24.11
N LEU A 289 5.60 9.33 24.46
CA LEU A 289 6.45 8.19 24.84
C LEU A 289 6.58 7.12 23.73
N GLY A 290 5.90 7.27 22.59
CA GLY A 290 6.01 6.35 21.43
C GLY A 290 5.53 4.92 21.67
N LEU A 291 4.80 4.66 22.76
CA LEU A 291 4.41 3.32 23.21
C LEU A 291 3.38 2.65 22.28
N GLY A 292 3.83 1.77 21.40
CA GLY A 292 2.99 1.08 20.40
C GLY A 292 3.31 1.47 18.96
N GLN A 293 4.23 2.41 18.75
CA GLN A 293 4.76 2.79 17.44
C GLN A 293 6.05 2.05 17.07
N LYS A 294 6.58 1.16 17.93
CA LYS A 294 7.82 0.41 17.68
C LYS A 294 7.89 -0.25 16.28
N PRO A 295 6.82 -0.88 15.76
CA PRO A 295 6.88 -1.47 14.42
C PRO A 295 6.90 -0.41 13.29
N LEU A 296 6.56 0.85 13.57
CA LEU A 296 6.57 1.97 12.63
C LEU A 296 7.87 2.78 12.70
N ALA A 297 8.57 2.76 13.84
CA ALA A 297 9.88 3.34 14.04
C ALA A 297 10.95 2.25 13.89
N TYR A 298 11.26 1.91 12.63
CA TYR A 298 12.32 0.95 12.29
C TYR A 298 13.57 1.71 11.86
N ASP A 299 14.69 1.39 12.49
CA ASP A 299 16.00 1.90 12.10
C ASP A 299 16.72 0.84 11.28
N VAL A 300 16.95 1.14 10.01
CA VAL A 300 17.65 0.22 9.10
C VAL A 300 19.14 0.13 9.44
N GLU A 301 19.72 1.16 10.05
CA GLU A 301 21.14 1.21 10.41
C GLU A 301 21.48 0.30 11.60
N GLU A 302 20.60 0.21 12.61
CA GLU A 302 20.78 -0.72 13.74
C GLU A 302 20.84 -2.17 13.26
N ASP A 303 20.03 -2.52 12.25
CA ASP A 303 19.97 -3.85 11.66
C ASP A 303 21.13 -4.13 10.69
N MET A 304 21.97 -3.15 10.35
CA MET A 304 23.16 -3.35 9.51
C MET A 304 24.33 -3.95 10.31
N CYS A 305 24.44 -3.63 11.60
CA CYS A 305 25.47 -4.16 12.51
C CYS A 305 25.30 -5.67 12.79
#